data_AF-A0A317E4I0-F1
#
_entry.id   AF-A0A317E4I0-F1
#
_cell.length_a   1.000
_cell.length_b   1.000
_cell.length_c   1.000
_cell.angle_alpha   90.00
_cell.angle_beta   90.00
_cell.angle_gamma   90.00
#
_symmetry.space_group_name_H-M   'P 1'
#
loop_
_entity.id
_entity.type
_entity.pdbx_description
1 polymer ?
#
loop_
_entity_poly.entity_id
_entity_poly.type
_entity_poly.pdbx_seq_one_letter_code
_entity_poly.pdbx_strand_id
1 'polypeptide(L)'
;MAVIEYRVPSFNMYALPQDSQVTCWAACAASARACKERRAYTEETALPEQYRAWYSQPRALRFDDISAVYRTMGMQAGRIDLSSRPALATFIRAHAPVIVGSAIVNDQGQHVSYHVRLINGYWGDPEASNEDAFQVRIYDPWPPQGFGFETNFLFSHFRYQMTMRSGRVPENIGRIWYF
;
A
#
# COMPACT_ATOMS: atom_id res chain seq x y z
N MET A 1 -5.77 -22.96 -18.94
CA MET A 1 -4.50 -22.25 -18.67
C MET A 1 -4.23 -22.32 -17.18
N ALA A 2 -2.97 -22.50 -16.79
CA ALA A 2 -2.58 -22.43 -15.38
C ALA A 2 -2.69 -20.98 -14.91
N VAL A 3 -3.28 -20.78 -13.73
CA VAL A 3 -3.30 -19.47 -13.09
C VAL A 3 -1.88 -19.15 -12.62
N ILE A 4 -1.38 -17.96 -12.96
CA ILE A 4 -0.13 -17.44 -12.45
C ILE A 4 -0.42 -16.67 -11.15
N GLU A 5 0.19 -17.06 -10.04
CA GLU A 5 0.13 -16.31 -8.79
C GLU A 5 1.54 -15.91 -8.36
N TYR A 6 1.67 -14.70 -7.84
CA TYR A 6 2.80 -14.30 -7.03
C TYR A 6 2.28 -13.68 -5.74
N ARG A 7 2.84 -14.11 -4.61
CA ARG A 7 2.52 -13.59 -3.29
C ARG A 7 3.78 -13.46 -2.46
N VAL A 8 3.88 -12.39 -1.67
CA VAL A 8 4.90 -12.24 -0.62
C VAL A 8 4.72 -13.40 0.37
N PRO A 9 5.74 -14.29 0.50
CA PRO A 9 5.64 -15.43 1.40
C PRO A 9 5.37 -14.97 2.83
N SER A 10 4.48 -15.69 3.52
CA SER A 10 4.15 -15.45 4.93
C SER A 10 3.61 -14.05 5.27
N PHE A 11 3.16 -13.26 4.28
CA PHE A 11 2.64 -11.91 4.53
C PHE A 11 1.58 -11.86 5.63
N ASN A 12 0.62 -12.81 5.63
CA ASN A 12 -0.43 -12.88 6.64
C ASN A 12 0.07 -13.08 8.07
N MET A 13 1.26 -13.65 8.27
CA MET A 13 1.84 -13.80 9.62
C MET A 13 2.34 -12.46 10.19
N TYR A 14 2.54 -11.48 9.31
CA TYR A 14 3.17 -10.20 9.62
C TYR A 14 2.22 -9.01 9.39
N ALA A 15 1.05 -9.24 8.82
CA ALA A 15 0.03 -8.24 8.59
C ALA A 15 -0.64 -7.82 9.90
N LEU A 16 -0.73 -6.51 10.15
CA LEU A 16 -1.25 -5.94 11.39
C LEU A 16 -2.40 -4.97 11.10
N PRO A 17 -3.62 -5.21 11.63
CA PRO A 17 -4.67 -4.19 11.54
C PRO A 17 -4.17 -2.88 12.15
N GLN A 18 -4.62 -1.74 11.63
CA GLN A 18 -4.22 -0.48 12.25
C GLN A 18 -4.91 -0.27 13.60
N ASP A 19 -4.17 0.25 14.58
CA ASP A 19 -4.61 0.44 15.96
C ASP A 19 -5.54 1.66 16.13
N SER A 20 -5.48 2.65 15.23
CA SER A 20 -6.36 3.82 15.26
C SER A 20 -6.77 4.29 13.87
N GLN A 21 -7.72 5.23 13.76
CA GLN A 21 -8.24 5.72 12.48
C GLN A 21 -7.20 6.42 11.58
N VAL A 22 -6.03 6.79 12.12
CA VAL A 22 -5.01 7.59 11.41
C VAL A 22 -3.62 6.97 11.39
N THR A 23 -3.49 5.68 11.74
CA THR A 23 -2.19 4.99 11.82
C THR A 23 -1.95 3.97 10.69
N CYS A 24 -2.68 4.05 9.58
CA CYS A 24 -2.45 3.22 8.38
C CYS A 24 -0.96 3.17 7.96
N TRP A 25 -0.25 4.29 8.12
CA TRP A 25 1.17 4.42 7.82
C TRP A 25 2.05 3.56 8.74
N ALA A 26 1.77 3.52 10.04
CA ALA A 26 2.53 2.73 11.00
C ALA A 26 2.23 1.22 10.83
N ALA A 27 0.97 0.85 10.63
CA ALA A 27 0.56 -0.53 10.33
C ALA A 27 1.23 -1.07 9.05
N CYS A 28 1.25 -0.28 7.98
CA CYS A 28 1.92 -0.65 6.73
C CYS A 28 3.44 -0.74 6.90
N ALA A 29 4.06 0.20 7.62
CA ALA A 29 5.49 0.17 7.90
C ALA A 29 5.89 -1.08 8.69
N ALA A 30 5.13 -1.38 9.74
CA ALA A 30 5.32 -2.56 10.58
C ALA A 30 5.17 -3.84 9.78
N SER A 31 4.10 -3.98 9.00
CA SER A 31 3.86 -5.17 8.17
C SER A 31 4.94 -5.37 7.10
N ALA A 32 5.34 -4.30 6.40
CA ALA A 32 6.38 -4.37 5.38
C ALA A 32 7.74 -4.74 6.00
N ARG A 33 8.10 -4.09 7.11
CA ARG A 33 9.36 -4.36 7.83
C ARG A 33 9.39 -5.76 8.40
N ALA A 34 8.28 -6.21 8.98
CA ALA A 34 8.11 -7.55 9.51
C ALA A 34 8.31 -8.62 8.44
N CYS A 35 7.77 -8.41 7.23
CA CYS A 35 8.00 -9.29 6.09
C CYS A 35 9.47 -9.32 5.67
N LYS A 36 10.12 -8.15 5.53
CA LYS A 36 11.53 -8.05 5.12
C LYS A 36 12.47 -8.73 6.10
N GLU A 37 12.25 -8.51 7.38
CA GLU A 37 13.12 -9.01 8.45
C GLU A 37 12.68 -10.36 9.01
N ARG A 38 11.54 -10.91 8.54
CA ARG A 38 10.92 -12.14 9.04
C ARG A 38 10.70 -12.13 10.55
N ARG A 39 10.29 -10.98 11.08
CA ARG A 39 10.16 -10.72 12.52
C ARG A 39 8.84 -10.00 12.81
N ALA A 40 8.12 -10.43 13.84
CA ALA A 40 6.92 -9.74 14.27
C ALA A 40 7.26 -8.36 14.86
N TYR A 41 6.47 -7.36 14.49
CA TYR A 41 6.51 -6.01 15.02
C TYR A 41 5.10 -5.62 15.50
N THR A 42 5.04 -4.59 16.34
CA THR A 42 3.84 -3.76 16.53
C THR A 42 4.01 -2.48 15.72
N GLU A 43 2.95 -1.68 15.57
CA GLU A 43 3.06 -0.36 14.96
C GLU A 43 4.18 0.46 15.60
N GLU A 44 4.16 0.61 16.93
CA GLU A 44 5.15 1.41 17.65
C GLU A 44 6.58 0.89 17.54
N THR A 45 6.77 -0.42 17.66
CA THR A 45 8.12 -1.03 17.69
C THR A 45 8.77 -1.09 16.32
N ALA A 46 7.96 -1.03 15.24
CA ALA A 46 8.48 -0.90 13.88
C ALA A 46 9.04 0.50 13.60
N LEU A 47 8.58 1.52 14.34
CA LEU A 47 8.96 2.91 14.10
C LEU A 47 10.33 3.24 14.71
N PRO A 48 11.13 4.07 13.99
CA PRO A 48 12.28 4.73 14.58
C PRO A 48 11.87 5.57 15.79
N GLU A 49 12.75 5.65 16.79
CA GLU A 49 12.46 6.26 18.10
C GLU A 49 11.90 7.68 17.98
N GLN A 50 12.47 8.50 17.10
CA GLN A 50 12.06 9.89 16.89
C GLN A 50 10.63 10.06 16.35
N TYR A 51 10.00 8.99 15.83
CA TYR A 51 8.64 9.01 15.30
C TYR A 51 7.62 8.29 16.18
N ARG A 52 8.03 7.66 17.29
CA ARG A 52 7.10 6.99 18.21
C ARG A 52 6.11 7.96 18.85
N ALA A 53 6.53 9.21 19.09
CA ALA A 53 5.65 10.26 19.58
C ALA A 53 4.48 10.58 18.62
N TRP A 54 4.68 10.40 17.31
CA TRP A 54 3.61 10.61 16.31
C TRP A 54 2.59 9.47 16.32
N TYR A 55 3.01 8.27 16.71
CA TYR A 55 2.11 7.15 16.95
C TYR A 55 1.32 7.34 18.26
N SER A 56 1.99 7.74 19.35
CA SER A 56 1.31 7.95 20.64
C SER A 56 0.40 9.19 20.70
N GLN A 57 0.54 10.10 19.73
CA GLN A 57 -0.35 11.24 19.52
C GLN A 57 -0.90 11.19 18.08
N PRO A 58 -1.84 10.27 17.78
CA PRO A 58 -2.25 9.99 16.42
C PRO A 58 -2.80 11.25 15.73
N ARG A 59 -2.17 11.63 14.63
CA ARG A 59 -2.66 12.66 13.70
C ARG A 59 -2.58 12.15 12.27
N ALA A 60 -3.45 12.65 11.41
CA ALA A 60 -3.32 12.41 9.98
C ALA A 60 -1.99 12.97 9.47
N LEU A 61 -1.20 12.13 8.79
CA LEU A 61 0.08 12.53 8.20
C LEU A 61 -0.08 12.85 6.72
N ARG A 62 0.65 13.88 6.27
CA ARG A 62 0.82 14.15 4.84
C ARG A 62 1.79 13.15 4.23
N PHE A 63 1.77 12.99 2.91
CA PHE A 63 2.73 12.10 2.25
C PHE A 63 4.19 12.49 2.44
N ASP A 64 4.50 13.77 2.63
CA ASP A 64 5.87 14.21 2.93
C ASP A 64 6.31 13.76 4.33
N ASP A 65 5.41 13.85 5.32
CA ASP A 65 5.64 13.34 6.67
C ASP A 65 5.87 11.81 6.63
N ILE A 66 4.98 11.08 5.93
CA ILE A 66 5.09 9.62 5.74
C ILE A 66 6.41 9.25 5.05
N SER A 67 6.79 10.02 4.02
CA SER A 67 8.04 9.79 3.29
C SER A 67 9.27 10.04 4.16
N ALA A 68 9.22 11.00 5.09
CA ALA A 68 10.30 11.23 6.04
C ALA A 68 10.47 10.02 6.97
N VAL A 69 9.37 9.50 7.53
CA VAL A 69 9.39 8.27 8.37
C VAL A 69 10.00 7.10 7.59
N TYR A 70 9.42 6.77 6.43
CA TYR A 70 9.84 5.59 5.66
C TYR A 70 11.28 5.66 5.17
N ARG A 71 11.78 6.86 4.83
CA ARG A 71 13.19 7.04 4.45
C ARG A 71 14.14 6.67 5.58
N THR A 72 13.82 7.02 6.83
CA THR A 72 14.64 6.64 7.98
C THR A 72 14.61 5.14 8.29
N MET A 73 13.60 4.45 7.77
CA MET A 73 13.52 2.98 7.82
C MET A 73 14.26 2.31 6.64
N GLY A 74 14.89 3.08 5.76
CA GLY A 74 15.60 2.57 4.59
C GLY A 74 14.70 2.27 3.39
N MET A 75 13.47 2.76 3.38
CA MET A 75 12.59 2.62 2.22
C MET A 75 12.87 3.72 1.19
N GLN A 76 12.69 3.37 -0.08
CA GLN A 76 12.80 4.26 -1.22
C GLN A 76 11.42 4.70 -1.67
N ALA A 77 11.27 5.98 -2.02
CA ALA A 77 10.08 6.48 -2.69
C ALA A 77 10.24 6.34 -4.21
N GLY A 78 9.17 5.95 -4.91
CA GLY A 78 9.24 5.78 -6.37
C GLY A 78 7.92 6.08 -7.08
N ARG A 79 7.82 5.58 -8.31
CA ARG A 79 6.58 5.52 -9.09
C ARG A 79 6.42 4.10 -9.61
N ILE A 80 5.19 3.58 -9.56
CA ILE A 80 4.85 2.33 -10.25
C ILE A 80 4.59 2.65 -11.71
N ASP A 81 5.19 1.89 -12.62
CA ASP A 81 4.80 1.94 -14.02
C ASP A 81 3.46 1.19 -14.21
N LEU A 82 2.43 1.95 -14.53
CA LEU A 82 1.08 1.45 -14.81
C LEU A 82 0.78 1.38 -16.31
N SER A 83 1.80 1.51 -17.16
CA SER A 83 1.69 1.43 -18.62
C SER A 83 1.19 0.05 -19.09
N SER A 84 1.51 -1.01 -18.35
CA SER A 84 1.12 -2.39 -18.70
C SER A 84 1.12 -3.32 -17.48
N ARG A 85 0.38 -4.44 -17.59
CA ARG A 85 0.34 -5.51 -16.57
C ARG A 85 1.70 -6.22 -16.40
N PRO A 86 2.48 -6.51 -17.46
CA PRO A 86 3.80 -7.11 -17.31
C PRO A 86 4.79 -6.21 -16.57
N ALA A 87 4.75 -4.89 -16.81
CA ALA A 87 5.56 -3.93 -16.08
C ALA A 87 5.21 -3.93 -14.58
N LEU A 88 3.92 -3.90 -14.25
CA LEU A 88 3.46 -3.98 -12.87
C LEU A 88 3.83 -5.31 -12.20
N ALA A 89 3.62 -6.45 -12.88
CA ALA A 89 3.97 -7.76 -12.36
C ALA A 89 5.48 -7.87 -12.05
N THR A 90 6.32 -7.33 -12.94
CA THR A 90 7.78 -7.26 -12.76
C THR A 90 8.13 -6.43 -11.52
N PHE A 91 7.51 -5.25 -11.36
CA PHE A 91 7.73 -4.39 -10.20
C PHE A 91 7.32 -5.07 -8.89
N ILE A 92 6.14 -5.70 -8.85
CA ILE A 92 5.65 -6.42 -7.67
C ILE A 92 6.58 -7.57 -7.30
N ARG A 93 7.08 -8.35 -8.27
CA ARG A 93 8.03 -9.44 -8.00
C ARG A 93 9.35 -8.94 -7.41
N ALA A 94 9.82 -7.78 -7.86
CA ALA A 94 11.10 -7.24 -7.42
C ALA A 94 11.02 -6.58 -6.04
N HIS A 95 9.87 -5.98 -5.67
CA HIS A 95 9.80 -5.04 -4.56
C HIS A 95 8.71 -5.32 -3.52
N ALA A 96 7.81 -6.29 -3.73
CA ALA A 96 6.76 -6.56 -2.75
C ALA A 96 7.32 -7.07 -1.41
N PRO A 97 6.74 -6.64 -0.27
CA PRO A 97 5.55 -5.80 -0.16
C PRO A 97 5.82 -4.31 -0.44
N VAL A 98 4.98 -3.69 -1.25
CA VAL A 98 5.08 -2.26 -1.65
C VAL A 98 4.00 -1.47 -0.93
N ILE A 99 4.35 -0.40 -0.24
CA ILE A 99 3.38 0.54 0.32
C ILE A 99 2.88 1.46 -0.79
N VAL A 100 1.56 1.60 -0.90
CA VAL A 100 0.89 2.55 -1.80
C VAL A 100 0.03 3.51 -0.99
N GLY A 101 0.16 4.80 -1.28
CA GLY A 101 -0.59 5.87 -0.63
C GLY A 101 -1.56 6.52 -1.58
N SER A 102 -2.80 6.67 -1.14
CA SER A 102 -3.92 7.29 -1.85
C SER A 102 -4.56 8.41 -1.01
N ALA A 103 -5.11 9.42 -1.66
CA ALA A 103 -5.91 10.45 -1.00
C ALA A 103 -7.36 9.96 -0.80
N ILE A 104 -7.93 10.23 0.37
CA ILE A 104 -9.35 10.07 0.67
C ILE A 104 -10.06 11.38 0.30
N VAL A 105 -11.13 11.27 -0.48
CA VAL A 105 -12.01 12.39 -0.82
C VAL A 105 -13.41 12.19 -0.25
N ASN A 106 -14.09 13.30 0.07
CA ASN A 106 -15.51 13.28 0.39
C ASN A 106 -16.37 13.26 -0.90
N ASP A 107 -17.69 13.18 -0.74
CA ASP A 107 -18.66 13.15 -1.85
C ASP A 107 -18.63 14.41 -2.73
N GLN A 108 -18.00 15.49 -2.26
CA GLN A 108 -17.80 16.73 -3.00
C GLN A 108 -16.45 16.76 -3.74
N GLY A 109 -15.71 15.65 -3.73
CA GLY A 109 -14.38 15.52 -4.31
C GLY A 109 -13.29 16.30 -3.57
N GLN A 110 -13.55 16.76 -2.35
CA GLN A 110 -12.56 17.48 -1.54
C GLN A 110 -11.68 16.49 -0.79
N HIS A 111 -10.38 16.76 -0.73
CA HIS A 111 -9.44 15.97 0.04
C HIS A 111 -9.71 16.06 1.54
N VAL A 112 -9.79 14.90 2.21
CA VAL A 112 -10.08 14.77 3.65
C VAL A 112 -8.86 14.28 4.41
N SER A 113 -8.19 13.25 3.91
CA SER A 113 -7.04 12.61 4.56
C SER A 113 -6.28 11.75 3.55
N TYR A 114 -5.15 11.18 3.96
CA TYR A 114 -4.43 10.17 3.20
C TYR A 114 -4.64 8.79 3.82
N HIS A 115 -4.59 7.75 2.98
CA HIS A 115 -4.61 6.36 3.40
C HIS A 115 -3.51 5.59 2.69
N VAL A 116 -2.82 4.71 3.41
CA VAL A 116 -1.84 3.81 2.81
C VAL A 116 -2.25 2.36 2.95
N ARG A 117 -1.86 1.57 1.96
CA ARG A 117 -2.13 0.14 1.81
C ARG A 117 -0.86 -0.57 1.36
N LEU A 118 -0.87 -1.90 1.32
CA LEU A 118 0.24 -2.70 0.83
C LEU A 118 -0.17 -3.49 -0.42
N ILE A 119 0.64 -3.45 -1.47
CA ILE A 119 0.62 -4.48 -2.51
C ILE A 119 1.48 -5.64 -2.02
N ASN A 120 0.88 -6.82 -1.89
CA ASN A 120 1.59 -8.02 -1.42
C ASN A 120 1.63 -9.15 -2.45
N GLY A 121 1.14 -8.91 -3.67
CA GLY A 121 1.12 -9.91 -4.71
C GLY A 121 0.26 -9.53 -5.90
N TYR A 122 0.12 -10.48 -6.81
CA TYR A 122 -0.81 -10.42 -7.92
C TYR A 122 -1.32 -11.82 -8.27
N TRP A 123 -2.44 -11.86 -8.98
CA TRP A 123 -3.07 -13.08 -9.44
C TRP A 123 -3.49 -12.95 -10.90
N GLY A 124 -3.31 -14.01 -11.67
CA GLY A 124 -3.68 -14.09 -13.07
C GLY A 124 -2.55 -13.78 -14.05
N ASP A 125 -2.89 -13.80 -15.34
CA ASP A 125 -1.92 -13.75 -16.44
C ASP A 125 -1.67 -12.30 -16.90
N PRO A 126 -0.45 -11.76 -16.73
CA PRO A 126 -0.13 -10.40 -17.16
C PRO A 126 -0.14 -10.22 -18.69
N GLU A 127 -0.08 -11.30 -19.47
CA GLU A 127 -0.06 -11.28 -20.95
C GLU A 127 -1.44 -11.55 -21.57
N ALA A 128 -2.46 -11.89 -20.76
CA ALA A 128 -3.78 -12.26 -21.28
C ALA A 128 -4.44 -11.11 -22.05
N SER A 129 -5.19 -11.38 -23.12
CA SER A 129 -5.87 -10.32 -23.89
C SER A 129 -6.88 -9.50 -23.09
N ASN A 130 -7.54 -10.11 -22.08
CA ASN A 130 -8.43 -9.42 -21.16
C ASN A 130 -7.65 -8.80 -20.01
N GLU A 131 -7.76 -7.47 -19.85
CA GLU A 131 -7.08 -6.69 -18.80
C GLU A 131 -7.37 -7.22 -17.38
N ASP A 132 -8.62 -7.60 -17.10
CA ASP A 132 -9.08 -8.02 -15.78
C ASP A 132 -8.76 -9.50 -15.47
N ALA A 133 -8.12 -10.21 -16.41
CA ALA A 133 -7.49 -11.50 -16.14
C ALA A 133 -6.22 -11.36 -15.28
N PHE A 134 -5.78 -10.13 -14.98
CA PHE A 134 -4.74 -9.80 -14.01
C PHE A 134 -5.31 -8.96 -12.87
N GLN A 135 -4.95 -9.30 -11.65
CA GLN A 135 -5.42 -8.66 -10.43
C GLN A 135 -4.26 -8.39 -9.49
N VAL A 136 -4.30 -7.26 -8.79
CA VAL A 136 -3.32 -6.86 -7.78
C VAL A 136 -3.86 -7.21 -6.41
N ARG A 137 -3.07 -7.89 -5.59
CA ARG A 137 -3.48 -8.20 -4.22
C ARG A 137 -3.08 -7.06 -3.29
N ILE A 138 -4.09 -6.47 -2.68
CA ILE A 138 -3.96 -5.33 -1.77
C ILE A 138 -4.29 -5.80 -0.36
N TYR A 139 -3.43 -5.44 0.57
CA TYR A 139 -3.71 -5.44 1.99
C TYR A 139 -4.07 -4.01 2.44
N ASP A 140 -5.23 -3.87 3.07
CA ASP A 140 -5.71 -2.64 3.68
C ASP A 140 -5.70 -2.81 5.21
N PRO A 141 -4.92 -2.04 5.98
CA PRO A 141 -4.89 -2.16 7.44
C PRO A 141 -6.18 -1.66 8.11
N TRP A 142 -7.07 -0.98 7.38
CA TRP A 142 -8.40 -0.56 7.83
C TRP A 142 -9.39 -0.66 6.68
N PRO A 143 -9.79 -1.90 6.34
CA PRO A 143 -10.70 -2.11 5.23
C PRO A 143 -12.06 -1.47 5.53
N PRO A 144 -12.77 -0.95 4.51
CA PRO A 144 -14.16 -0.51 4.68
C PRO A 144 -15.04 -1.63 5.25
N GLN A 145 -16.14 -1.26 5.90
CA GLN A 145 -17.07 -2.25 6.46
C GLN A 145 -17.52 -3.26 5.38
N GLY A 146 -17.42 -4.55 5.70
CA GLY A 146 -17.77 -5.64 4.77
C GLY A 146 -16.61 -6.11 3.87
N PHE A 147 -15.45 -5.46 3.91
CA PHE A 147 -14.25 -5.90 3.19
C PHE A 147 -13.26 -6.62 4.11
N GLY A 148 -12.55 -7.60 3.56
CA GLY A 148 -11.44 -8.26 4.25
C GLY A 148 -10.17 -7.42 4.21
N PHE A 149 -9.24 -7.70 5.13
CA PHE A 149 -7.92 -7.05 5.14
C PHE A 149 -7.12 -7.30 3.87
N GLU A 150 -7.29 -8.46 3.21
CA GLU A 150 -6.74 -8.71 1.89
C GLU A 150 -7.87 -8.73 0.85
N THR A 151 -7.68 -8.02 -0.26
CA THR A 151 -8.62 -7.98 -1.39
C THR A 151 -7.85 -8.00 -2.71
N ASN A 152 -8.37 -8.70 -3.72
CA ASN A 152 -7.84 -8.62 -5.08
C ASN A 152 -8.55 -7.50 -5.84
N PHE A 153 -7.77 -6.60 -6.42
CA PHE A 153 -8.25 -5.52 -7.28
C PHE A 153 -8.02 -5.90 -8.73
N LEU A 154 -9.06 -5.80 -9.56
CA LEU A 154 -8.90 -5.85 -11.02
C LEU A 154 -7.87 -4.80 -11.46
N PHE A 155 -7.05 -5.11 -12.47
CA PHE A 155 -6.02 -4.18 -12.92
C PHE A 155 -6.59 -2.82 -13.34
N SER A 156 -7.73 -2.83 -14.05
CA SER A 156 -8.44 -1.63 -14.47
C SER A 156 -8.81 -0.73 -13.28
N HIS A 157 -9.38 -1.31 -12.21
CA HIS A 157 -9.75 -0.62 -10.99
C HIS A 157 -8.52 -0.12 -10.22
N PHE A 158 -7.49 -0.95 -10.09
CA PHE A 158 -6.24 -0.56 -9.44
C PHE A 158 -5.59 0.63 -10.16
N ARG A 159 -5.45 0.54 -11.49
CA ARG A 159 -4.91 1.63 -12.31
C ARG A 159 -5.74 2.90 -12.15
N TYR A 160 -7.07 2.80 -12.18
CA TYR A 160 -7.95 3.94 -11.93
C TYR A 160 -7.67 4.59 -10.58
N GLN A 161 -7.62 3.81 -9.50
CA GLN A 161 -7.34 4.35 -8.16
C GLN A 161 -5.97 5.02 -8.05
N MET A 162 -4.93 4.42 -8.65
CA MET A 162 -3.57 4.96 -8.59
C MET A 162 -3.36 6.20 -9.46
N THR A 163 -4.21 6.42 -10.47
CA THR A 163 -4.12 7.54 -11.44
C THR A 163 -5.16 8.62 -11.21
N MET A 164 -6.20 8.35 -10.43
CA MET A 164 -7.20 9.34 -10.05
C MET A 164 -6.53 10.58 -9.43
N ARG A 165 -7.10 11.74 -9.73
CA ARG A 165 -6.80 13.00 -9.04
C ARG A 165 -7.91 13.26 -8.04
N SER A 166 -7.58 13.50 -6.79
CA SER A 166 -8.57 13.84 -5.77
C SER A 166 -8.94 15.32 -5.91
N GLY A 167 -9.94 15.61 -6.73
CA GLY A 167 -10.50 16.96 -6.89
C GLY A 167 -9.46 18.04 -7.23
N ARG A 168 -9.67 19.27 -6.72
CA ARG A 168 -8.78 20.45 -6.94
C ARG A 168 -7.37 20.30 -6.33
N VAL A 169 -7.01 19.15 -5.76
CA VAL A 169 -5.69 18.93 -5.17
C VAL A 169 -4.72 18.43 -6.25
N PRO A 170 -3.60 19.12 -6.50
CA PRO A 170 -2.64 18.79 -7.56
C PRO A 170 -1.70 17.62 -7.21
N GLU A 171 -2.14 16.66 -6.39
CA GLU A 171 -1.33 15.51 -5.99
C GLU A 171 -1.86 14.23 -6.63
N ASN A 172 -0.99 13.52 -7.37
CA ASN A 172 -1.30 12.19 -7.88
C ASN A 172 -1.54 11.24 -6.69
N ILE A 173 -2.63 10.46 -6.73
CA ILE A 173 -3.06 9.47 -5.72
C ILE A 173 -2.12 8.23 -5.66
N GLY A 174 -0.90 8.32 -6.18
CA GLY A 174 0.04 7.21 -6.25
C GLY A 174 1.41 7.58 -5.71
N ARG A 175 1.53 7.70 -4.38
CA ARG A 175 2.85 7.64 -3.73
C ARG A 175 3.16 6.19 -3.42
N ILE A 176 4.39 5.77 -3.69
CA ILE A 176 4.81 4.40 -3.37
C ILE A 176 6.10 4.39 -2.59
N TRP A 177 6.22 3.40 -1.72
CA TRP A 177 7.43 3.16 -0.94
C TRP A 177 7.72 1.67 -0.87
N TYR A 178 8.99 1.31 -1.03
CA TYR A 178 9.46 -0.08 -1.01
C TYR A 178 10.87 -0.14 -0.43
N PHE A 179 11.28 -1.35 -0.09
CA PHE A 179 12.52 -1.63 0.63
C PHE A 179 13.73 -1.95 -0.24
#